data_AF-A0A1M4X7V4-F1
#
_entry.id   AF-A0A1M4X7V4-F1
#
_cell.length_a   1.000
_cell.length_b   1.000
_cell.length_c   1.000
_cell.angle_alpha   90.00
_cell.angle_beta   90.00
_cell.angle_gamma   90.00
#
_symmetry.space_group_name_H-M   'P 1'
#
loop_
_entity.id
_entity.type
_entity.pdbx_description
1 polymer ?
#
loop_
_entity_poly.entity_id
_entity_poly.type
_entity_poly.pdbx_seq_one_letter_code
_entity_poly.pdbx_strand_id
1 'polypeptide(L)'
;MEKIIKRVNRVYHEGRQSDSPFRVRYNQKDFDILAISFTVQDKKRYFVIPVNNLPDKDSIYFKYNPKTGGIFWSPENIINKIKEVNFI
;
A
#
# COMPACT_ATOMS: atom_id res chain seq x y z
N MET A 1 15.71 -11.66 -16.34
CA MET A 1 14.40 -12.06 -15.78
C MET A 1 13.55 -10.82 -15.59
N GLU A 2 12.35 -10.82 -16.15
CA GLU A 2 11.36 -9.76 -15.87
C GLU A 2 10.83 -9.92 -14.44
N LYS A 3 10.56 -8.80 -13.76
CA LYS A 3 9.99 -8.81 -12.42
C LYS A 3 8.48 -8.98 -12.49
N ILE A 4 7.93 -9.92 -11.72
CA ILE A 4 6.50 -10.11 -11.53
C ILE A 4 5.99 -9.07 -10.53
N ILE A 5 5.05 -8.22 -10.96
CA ILE A 5 4.51 -7.12 -10.15
C ILE A 5 3.05 -7.41 -9.80
N LYS A 6 2.78 -7.57 -8.50
CA LYS A 6 1.41 -7.63 -7.98
C LYS A 6 0.89 -6.22 -7.73
N ARG A 7 -0.24 -5.87 -8.31
CA ARG A 7 -0.83 -4.51 -8.22
C ARG A 7 -2.07 -4.51 -7.34
N VAL A 8 -2.15 -3.55 -6.41
CA VAL A 8 -3.33 -3.30 -5.59
C VAL A 8 -3.73 -1.84 -5.70
N ASN A 9 -4.97 -1.58 -6.09
CA ASN A 9 -5.50 -0.22 -6.21
C ASN A 9 -6.47 0.07 -5.06
N ARG A 10 -6.34 1.27 -4.48
CA ARG A 10 -7.17 1.77 -3.39
C ARG A 10 -7.58 3.20 -3.67
N VAL A 11 -8.80 3.54 -3.29
CA VAL A 11 -9.38 4.88 -3.42
C VAL A 11 -9.93 5.27 -2.06
N TYR A 12 -9.60 6.48 -1.63
CA TYR A 12 -10.17 7.08 -0.46
C TYR A 12 -11.49 7.76 -0.78
N HIS A 13 -12.53 7.42 -0.04
CA HIS A 13 -13.82 8.09 -0.05
C HIS A 13 -14.09 8.66 1.35
N GLU A 14 -14.47 9.94 1.42
CA GLU A 14 -14.90 10.55 2.68
C GLU A 14 -16.23 9.92 3.15
N GLY A 15 -16.35 9.64 4.45
CA GLY A 15 -17.53 9.03 5.06
C GLY A 15 -17.18 7.86 6.00
N ARG A 16 -18.16 7.12 6.53
CA ARG A 16 -17.92 6.05 7.54
C ARG A 16 -16.86 4.99 7.15
N GLN A 17 -16.58 4.80 5.86
CA GLN A 17 -15.52 3.90 5.39
C GLN A 17 -14.10 4.45 5.60
N SER A 18 -13.92 5.77 5.80
CA SER A 18 -12.61 6.41 5.98
C SER A 18 -11.90 6.05 7.28
N ASP A 19 -12.63 5.52 8.26
CA ASP A 19 -12.06 5.19 9.57
C ASP A 19 -11.41 3.81 9.62
N SER A 20 -11.73 2.94 8.65
CA SER A 20 -11.17 1.59 8.57
C SER A 20 -9.86 1.57 7.76
N PRO A 21 -8.82 0.86 8.21
CA PRO A 21 -7.61 0.66 7.41
C PRO A 21 -7.89 -0.10 6.12
N PHE A 22 -7.25 0.31 5.04
CA PHE A 22 -7.23 -0.42 3.78
C PHE A 22 -6.39 -1.69 3.93
N ARG A 23 -7.04 -2.85 3.83
CA ARG A 23 -6.33 -4.12 3.71
C ARG A 23 -5.74 -4.27 2.31
N VAL A 24 -4.46 -4.57 2.22
CA VAL A 24 -3.74 -4.91 0.99
C VAL A 24 -3.42 -6.39 1.06
N ARG A 25 -4.26 -7.21 0.42
CA ARG A 25 -4.06 -8.65 0.34
C ARG A 25 -3.08 -8.98 -0.76
N TYR A 26 -2.07 -9.77 -0.43
CA TYR A 26 -1.15 -10.34 -1.40
C TYR A 26 -1.14 -11.87 -1.36
N ASN A 27 -1.78 -12.51 -0.37
CA ASN A 27 -1.92 -13.97 -0.25
C ASN A 27 -0.53 -14.65 -0.25
N GLN A 28 -0.20 -15.36 -1.32
CA GLN A 28 1.09 -16.01 -1.53
C GLN A 28 2.12 -15.00 -2.07
N LYS A 29 3.40 -15.28 -1.85
CA LYS A 29 4.55 -14.44 -2.23
C LYS A 29 5.15 -14.88 -3.57
N ASP A 30 4.29 -15.12 -4.56
CA ASP A 30 4.61 -15.60 -5.92
C ASP A 30 4.96 -14.46 -6.90
N PHE A 31 5.47 -13.34 -6.37
CA PHE A 31 5.77 -12.12 -7.12
C PHE A 31 7.03 -11.45 -6.55
N ASP A 32 7.65 -10.55 -7.30
CA ASP A 32 8.86 -9.85 -6.86
C ASP A 32 8.55 -8.55 -6.11
N ILE A 33 7.53 -7.81 -6.57
CA ILE A 33 7.17 -6.49 -6.04
C ILE A 33 5.65 -6.39 -5.83
N LEU A 34 5.25 -5.91 -4.65
CA LEU A 34 3.91 -5.42 -4.39
C LEU A 34 3.87 -3.92 -4.71
N ALA A 35 3.09 -3.53 -5.72
CA ALA A 35 2.84 -2.15 -6.11
C ALA A 35 1.42 -1.75 -5.69
N ILE A 36 1.31 -0.68 -4.90
CA ILE A 36 0.04 -0.18 -4.38
C ILE A 36 -0.18 1.20 -4.96
N SER A 37 -1.33 1.44 -5.60
CA SER A 37 -1.78 2.79 -5.91
C SER A 37 -2.88 3.20 -4.95
N PHE A 38 -2.79 4.44 -4.46
CA PHE A 38 -3.76 5.01 -3.55
C PHE A 38 -4.18 6.38 -4.05
N THR A 39 -5.46 6.52 -4.33
CA THR A 39 -6.04 7.75 -4.88
C THR A 39 -6.85 8.46 -3.81
N VAL A 40 -6.58 9.75 -3.60
CA VAL A 40 -7.33 10.64 -2.72
C VAL A 40 -7.74 11.84 -3.55
N GLN A 41 -9.04 11.98 -3.80
CA GLN A 41 -9.56 12.98 -4.76
C GLN A 41 -8.83 12.81 -6.11
N ASP A 42 -8.17 13.85 -6.61
CA ASP A 42 -7.42 13.83 -7.87
C ASP A 42 -5.94 13.43 -7.71
N LYS A 43 -5.49 13.21 -6.46
CA LYS A 43 -4.08 12.90 -6.16
C LYS A 43 -3.89 11.40 -6.07
N LYS A 44 -2.96 10.88 -6.87
CA LYS A 44 -2.58 9.47 -6.86
C LYS A 44 -1.17 9.29 -6.33
N ARG A 45 -1.03 8.43 -5.33
CA ARG A 45 0.23 8.07 -4.68
C ARG A 45 0.54 6.61 -4.98
N TYR A 46 1.82 6.29 -5.08
CA TYR A 46 2.26 4.94 -5.41
C TYR A 46 3.31 4.45 -4.44
N PHE A 47 3.15 3.21 -3.99
CA PHE A 47 4.04 2.55 -3.04
C PHE A 47 4.53 1.25 -3.61
N VAL A 48 5.82 0.97 -3.47
CA VAL A 48 6.40 -0.31 -3.87
C VAL A 48 7.09 -0.97 -2.69
N ILE A 49 6.89 -2.27 -2.57
CA ILE A 49 7.47 -3.12 -1.51
C ILE A 49 8.01 -4.39 -2.16
N PRO A 50 9.33 -4.65 -2.07
CA PRO A 50 9.89 -5.94 -2.48
C PRO A 50 9.27 -7.08 -1.66
N VAL A 51 9.04 -8.23 -2.28
CA VAL A 51 8.38 -9.38 -1.62
C VAL A 51 9.13 -9.85 -0.36
N ASN A 52 10.46 -9.81 -0.39
CA ASN A 52 11.33 -10.18 0.74
C ASN A 52 11.17 -9.25 1.96
N ASN A 53 10.60 -8.07 1.75
CA ASN A 53 10.33 -7.09 2.80
C ASN A 53 8.93 -7.24 3.41
N LEU A 54 8.04 -8.02 2.78
CA LEU A 54 6.70 -8.26 3.29
C LEU A 54 6.72 -9.18 4.51
N PRO A 55 5.85 -8.94 5.51
CA PRO A 55 5.75 -9.79 6.68
C PRO A 55 5.29 -11.19 6.31
N ASP A 56 5.52 -12.17 7.18
CA ASP A 56 5.00 -13.52 7.04
C ASP A 56 3.51 -13.57 7.39
N LYS A 57 2.71 -12.95 6.52
CA LYS A 57 1.26 -12.79 6.59
C LYS A 57 0.72 -12.74 5.17
N ASP A 58 -0.59 -12.87 5.00
CA ASP A 58 -1.28 -12.76 3.70
C ASP A 58 -1.58 -11.31 3.29
N SER A 59 -1.37 -10.35 4.19
CA SER A 59 -1.78 -8.96 4.00
C SER A 59 -1.05 -7.97 4.92
N ILE A 60 -1.02 -6.73 4.47
CA ILE A 60 -0.67 -5.54 5.25
C ILE A 60 -1.85 -4.57 5.23
N TYR A 61 -1.83 -3.57 6.10
CA TYR A 61 -2.87 -2.56 6.20
C TYR A 61 -2.26 -1.17 6.12
N PHE A 62 -3.02 -0.21 5.62
CA PHE A 62 -2.68 1.20 5.79
C PHE A 62 -3.90 2.06 6.04
N LYS A 63 -3.72 3.16 6.77
CA LYS A 63 -4.76 4.16 7.02
C LYS A 63 -4.29 5.51 6.53
N TYR A 64 -5.19 6.23 5.86
CA TYR A 64 -4.96 7.60 5.44
C TYR A 64 -5.53 8.58 6.48
N ASN A 65 -4.75 9.58 6.83
CA ASN A 65 -5.22 10.70 7.65
C ASN A 65 -5.49 11.90 6.74
N PRO A 66 -6.77 12.26 6.50
CA PRO A 66 -7.11 13.38 5.62
C PRO A 66 -6.66 14.74 6.15
N LYS A 67 -6.47 14.89 7.47
CA LYS A 67 -6.03 16.15 8.07
C LYS A 67 -4.56 16.45 7.81
N THR A 68 -3.72 15.42 7.77
CA THR A 68 -2.26 15.57 7.59
C THR A 68 -1.77 15.13 6.22
N GLY A 69 -2.61 14.45 5.43
CA GLY A 69 -2.18 13.76 4.22
C GLY A 69 -1.30 12.52 4.50
N GLY A 70 -1.11 12.16 5.76
CA GLY A 70 -0.23 11.06 6.19
C GLY A 70 -0.82 9.68 5.88
N ILE A 71 0.06 8.71 5.61
CA ILE A 71 -0.30 7.29 5.50
C ILE A 71 0.44 6.52 6.57
N PHE A 72 -0.32 5.75 7.35
CA PHE A 72 0.17 4.94 8.45
C PHE A 72 0.02 3.47 8.08
N TRP A 73 1.11 2.72 8.17
CA TRP A 73 1.16 1.32 7.76
C TRP A 73 1.17 0.37 8.95
N SER A 74 0.58 -0.81 8.77
CA SER A 74 0.60 -1.89 9.75
C SER A 74 0.93 -3.22 9.07
N PRO A 75 1.86 -4.03 9.62
CA PRO A 75 2.59 -3.79 10.87
C PRO A 75 3.65 -2.68 10.73
N GLU A 76 3.94 -1.95 11.81
CA GLU A 76 4.79 -0.74 11.77
C GLU A 76 6.22 -1.00 11.26
N ASN A 77 6.73 -2.21 11.47
CA ASN A 77 8.06 -2.63 11.02
C ASN A 77 8.22 -2.68 9.48
N ILE A 78 7.14 -2.51 8.71
CA ILE A 78 7.22 -2.42 7.24
C ILE A 78 7.49 -1.00 6.77
N ILE A 79 7.24 0.04 7.59
CA ILE A 79 7.26 1.46 7.16
C ILE A 79 8.58 1.81 6.47
N ASN A 80 9.71 1.44 7.08
CA ASN A 80 11.05 1.72 6.54
C ASN A 80 11.42 0.90 5.29
N LYS A 81 10.56 -0.05 4.90
CA LYS A 81 10.75 -0.92 3.73
C LYS A 81 9.90 -0.50 2.54
N ILE A 82 8.99 0.46 2.73
CA ILE A 82 8.11 1.00 1.69
C ILE A 82 8.82 2.14 0.98
N LYS A 83 8.78 2.12 -0.35
CA LYS A 83 9.22 3.26 -1.16
C LYS A 83 8.00 3.90 -1.80
N GLU A 84 7.75 5.17 -1.48
CA GLU A 84 6.84 6.00 -2.26
C GLU A 84 7.56 6.42 -3.55
N VAL A 85 6.90 6.23 -4.70
CA VAL A 85 7.46 6.51 -6.01
C VAL A 85 6.54 7.45 -6.78
N ASN A 86 7.13 8.37 -7.53
CA ASN A 86 6.42 9.19 -8.49
C ASN A 86 6.48 8.47 -9.84
N PHE A 87 5.34 8.01 -10.34
CA PHE A 87 5.23 7.69 -11.77
C PHE A 87 4.95 9.01 -12.48
N ILE A 88 5.97 9.54 -13.15
CA ILE A 88 5.86 10.68 -14.07
C ILE A 88 5.20 10.19 -15.35
#